data_AF-A0A1G4KKX3-F1
#
_entry.id   AF-A0A1G4KKX3-F1
#
_cell.length_a   1.000
_cell.length_b   1.000
_cell.length_c   1.000
_cell.angle_alpha   90.00
_cell.angle_beta   90.00
_cell.angle_gamma   90.00
#
_symmetry.space_group_name_H-M   'P 1'
#
loop_
_entity.id
_entity.type
_entity.pdbx_description
1 polymer ?
#
loop_
_entity_poly.entity_id
_entity_poly.type
_entity_poly.pdbx_seq_one_letter_code
_entity_poly.pdbx_strand_id
1 'polypeptide(L)'
;MDYSQVFKNLQSILQAASSKCKVIDEKFPSKFFEKEPSKIFESYKKFLKPKLDSDGIIKNEDNFLITTIAERFEKGEYLKKQDGFYRLHHDVKLVCTLLIHFYPQGTRTYQMVDKFYKFATELLLRECYRCGISLTDESDDQYGFEKTAFQKQISNDFIKISTAYSVPYAESYYLSSGDLDLFSSTTSKSQLDHRSTEAPNSSFVLNKVIPQTGDDVAPKLGFLAANVSNIPDPTLPPYEMLTKFLHPNWYALPTTVWLEYGDFKSWAPCFNESGTVIDAGRRGTIWLEKIGYTRLRNLRDSQINGKDGEHTESQNRPSSETQTPTEPIIEVTSNPAPEVIGDEKAESISSEPSQNGHKLENGEKNAPYLDPATNPAESEGAAAEAVITEIKLENLYDWAPGNTIEDDEIKAASDGAHQKLITQTLLEMITLKKDRIRSKRVSKPSTREVQLYHKVQRLMREVMLAKQMNKIPQITARSFPVLQANYTGSIPVVRTVQARKKKYKK
;
A
#
# COMPACT_ATOMS: atom_id res chain seq x y z
N MET A 1 40.27 -8.87 3.73
CA MET A 1 39.42 -7.65 3.66
C MET A 1 39.87 -6.70 4.76
N ASP A 2 39.73 -5.39 4.59
CA ASP A 2 40.05 -4.44 5.67
C ASP A 2 38.84 -4.26 6.59
N TYR A 3 38.89 -4.86 7.78
CA TYR A 3 37.85 -4.75 8.80
C TYR A 3 37.94 -3.44 9.62
N SER A 4 38.97 -2.61 9.42
CA SER A 4 39.20 -1.37 10.18
C SER A 4 37.99 -0.42 10.16
N GLN A 5 37.40 -0.22 8.98
CA GLN A 5 36.20 0.62 8.84
C GLN A 5 34.98 0.03 9.55
N VAL A 6 34.82 -1.30 9.56
CA VAL A 6 33.73 -1.99 10.26
C VAL A 6 33.88 -1.82 11.77
N PHE A 7 35.07 -2.07 12.34
CA PHE A 7 35.32 -1.86 13.76
C PHE A 7 35.17 -0.40 14.20
N LYS A 8 35.58 0.57 13.37
CA LYS A 8 35.36 2.01 13.63
C LYS A 8 33.88 2.39 13.63
N ASN A 9 33.09 1.84 12.70
CA ASN A 9 31.65 2.01 12.67
C ASN A 9 30.98 1.37 13.90
N LEU A 10 31.37 0.13 14.25
CA LEU A 10 30.87 -0.57 15.45
C LEU A 10 31.19 0.21 16.73
N GLN A 11 32.41 0.73 16.89
CA GLN A 11 32.80 1.53 18.06
C GLN A 11 31.89 2.75 18.22
N SER A 12 31.70 3.56 17.16
CA SER A 12 30.86 4.76 17.21
C SER A 12 29.37 4.46 17.45
N ILE A 13 28.83 3.40 16.83
CA ILE A 13 27.44 2.97 17.02
C ILE A 13 27.22 2.47 18.45
N LEU A 14 28.12 1.61 18.95
CA LEU A 14 28.02 1.07 20.31
C LEU A 14 28.17 2.17 21.36
N GLN A 15 29.10 3.11 21.19
CA GLN A 15 29.28 4.26 22.09
C GLN A 15 28.08 5.22 22.10
N ALA A 16 27.44 5.45 20.95
CA ALA A 16 26.19 6.22 20.89
C ALA A 16 25.05 5.48 21.61
N ALA A 17 24.92 4.17 21.39
CA ALA A 17 23.89 3.32 21.99
C ALA A 17 24.07 3.12 23.51
N SER A 18 25.31 3.11 24.02
CA SER A 18 25.62 2.89 25.44
C SER A 18 25.35 4.12 26.32
N SER A 19 25.16 5.31 25.74
CA SER A 19 25.01 6.60 26.44
C SER A 19 24.07 6.62 27.66
N LYS A 20 23.05 5.76 27.70
CA LYS A 20 22.08 5.65 28.82
C LYS A 20 22.34 4.50 29.80
N CYS A 21 23.14 3.50 29.42
CA CYS A 21 23.39 2.29 30.22
C CYS A 21 24.86 2.09 30.60
N LYS A 22 25.79 2.88 30.05
CA LYS A 22 27.25 2.90 30.32
C LYS A 22 27.99 1.57 30.17
N VAL A 23 27.38 0.56 29.56
CA VAL A 23 27.91 -0.82 29.39
C VAL A 23 29.35 -0.87 28.85
N ILE A 24 29.78 0.10 28.04
CA ILE A 24 31.11 0.13 27.42
C ILE A 24 32.19 0.65 28.37
N ASP A 25 31.80 1.51 29.31
CA ASP A 25 32.64 2.17 30.30
C ASP A 25 32.78 1.32 31.58
N GLU A 26 31.99 0.23 31.67
CA GLU A 26 31.97 -0.67 32.82
C GLU A 26 33.19 -1.59 32.87
N LYS A 27 33.61 -1.87 34.10
CA LYS A 27 34.88 -2.52 34.42
C LYS A 27 34.75 -4.04 34.45
N PHE A 28 35.58 -4.75 33.66
CA PHE A 28 35.61 -6.22 33.67
C PHE A 28 37.03 -6.81 33.65
N PRO A 29 37.22 -8.09 34.08
CA PRO A 29 38.55 -8.70 34.15
C PRO A 29 39.16 -8.96 32.77
N SER A 30 40.31 -8.35 32.49
CA SER A 30 40.95 -8.40 31.17
C SER A 30 41.43 -9.79 30.73
N LYS A 31 41.81 -10.65 31.68
CA LYS A 31 42.37 -11.99 31.41
C LYS A 31 41.32 -13.08 31.20
N PHE A 32 40.03 -12.78 31.33
CA PHE A 32 38.96 -13.78 31.18
C PHE A 32 38.57 -13.95 29.70
N PHE A 33 38.52 -15.20 29.23
CA PHE A 33 38.12 -15.58 27.88
C PHE A 33 37.59 -17.01 27.88
N GLU A 34 36.41 -17.21 27.30
CA GLU A 34 35.78 -18.52 27.11
C GLU A 34 35.50 -18.76 25.61
N LYS A 35 35.72 -19.99 25.13
CA LYS A 35 35.53 -20.36 23.71
C LYS A 35 34.06 -20.61 23.33
N GLU A 36 33.25 -21.08 24.28
CA GLU A 36 31.83 -21.37 24.05
C GLU A 36 30.93 -20.25 24.62
N PRO A 37 30.15 -19.53 23.80
CA PRO A 37 29.25 -18.48 24.28
C PRO A 37 28.22 -18.91 25.32
N SER A 38 27.79 -20.18 25.29
CA SER A 38 26.82 -20.76 26.22
C SER A 38 27.38 -20.84 27.65
N LYS A 39 28.67 -21.16 27.80
CA LYS A 39 29.34 -21.43 29.09
C LYS A 39 29.96 -20.20 29.74
N ILE A 40 29.84 -19.00 29.15
CA ILE A 40 30.45 -17.74 29.66
C ILE A 40 30.09 -17.47 31.14
N PHE A 41 28.82 -17.63 31.54
CA PHE A 41 28.42 -17.37 32.93
C PHE A 41 28.99 -18.41 33.92
N GLU A 42 28.96 -19.69 33.55
CA GLU A 42 29.48 -20.76 34.42
C GLU A 42 31.01 -20.72 34.57
N SER A 43 31.72 -20.46 33.48
CA SER A 43 33.18 -20.29 33.49
C SER A 43 33.58 -19.05 34.28
N TYR A 44 32.81 -17.94 34.18
CA TYR A 44 33.03 -16.76 35.01
C TYR A 44 32.79 -17.05 36.51
N LYS A 45 31.73 -17.79 36.84
CA LYS A 45 31.48 -18.27 38.22
C LYS A 45 32.61 -19.17 38.73
N LYS A 46 33.16 -20.04 37.88
CA LYS A 46 34.35 -20.86 38.19
C LYS A 46 35.62 -20.00 38.37
N PHE A 47 35.79 -18.93 37.59
CA PHE A 47 36.90 -17.98 37.68
C PHE A 47 36.90 -17.13 38.96
N LEU A 48 35.71 -16.76 39.46
CA LEU A 48 35.57 -16.01 40.70
C LEU A 48 35.80 -16.86 41.96
N LYS A 49 35.29 -18.11 42.00
CA LYS A 49 35.41 -19.01 43.18
C LYS A 49 36.78 -19.05 43.87
N PRO A 50 37.93 -19.25 43.18
CA PRO A 50 39.24 -19.31 43.84
C PRO A 50 39.78 -17.95 44.29
N LYS A 51 39.13 -16.84 43.95
CA LYS A 51 39.58 -15.46 44.22
C LYS A 51 38.70 -14.71 45.22
N LEU A 52 37.68 -15.36 45.76
CA LEU A 52 36.82 -14.83 46.81
C LEU A 52 37.31 -15.31 48.19
N ASP A 53 37.18 -14.45 49.19
CA ASP A 53 37.18 -14.83 50.60
C ASP A 53 35.84 -15.44 51.03
N SER A 54 35.79 -16.01 52.25
CA SER A 54 34.56 -16.54 52.86
C SER A 54 33.43 -15.50 52.90
N ASP A 55 33.82 -14.22 52.98
CA ASP A 55 32.91 -13.09 53.17
C ASP A 55 32.55 -12.40 51.83
N GLY A 56 32.94 -13.01 50.69
CA GLY A 56 32.60 -12.53 49.35
C GLY A 56 33.45 -11.36 48.82
N ILE A 57 34.49 -10.96 49.55
CA ILE A 57 35.46 -9.93 49.14
C ILE A 57 36.52 -10.55 48.20
N ILE A 58 37.06 -9.77 47.27
CA ILE A 58 38.06 -10.22 46.30
C ILE A 58 39.46 -10.22 46.96
N LYS A 59 40.13 -11.38 46.95
CA LYS A 59 41.52 -11.51 47.38
C LYS A 59 42.46 -10.72 46.46
N ASN A 60 43.15 -9.73 47.02
CA ASN A 60 44.16 -8.90 46.37
C ASN A 60 43.64 -8.14 45.14
N GLU A 61 43.00 -6.98 45.36
CA GLU A 61 42.50 -6.09 44.31
C GLU A 61 43.59 -5.73 43.27
N ASP A 62 44.83 -5.50 43.72
CA ASP A 62 45.98 -5.11 42.89
C ASP A 62 46.36 -6.11 41.78
N ASN A 63 45.99 -7.39 41.93
CA ASN A 63 46.28 -8.43 40.93
C ASN A 63 45.17 -8.61 39.87
N PHE A 64 44.07 -7.88 39.98
CA PHE A 64 43.04 -7.83 38.95
C PHE A 64 43.35 -6.75 37.92
N LEU A 65 43.94 -7.16 36.79
CA LEU A 65 43.97 -6.33 35.59
C LEU A 65 42.54 -6.14 35.07
N ILE A 66 41.92 -5.03 35.43
CA ILE A 66 40.61 -4.58 34.95
C ILE A 66 40.79 -3.77 33.66
N THR A 67 39.88 -3.94 32.70
CA THR A 67 39.78 -3.11 31.49
C THR A 67 38.33 -2.78 31.20
N THR A 68 38.09 -1.71 30.44
CA THR A 68 36.78 -1.38 29.84
C THR A 68 36.72 -1.79 28.36
N ILE A 69 35.52 -1.80 27.76
CA ILE A 69 35.37 -2.11 26.32
C ILE A 69 35.92 -0.94 25.49
N ALA A 70 35.72 0.31 25.95
CA ALA A 70 36.31 1.51 25.33
C ALA A 70 37.83 1.41 25.17
N GLU A 71 38.55 1.10 26.27
CA GLU A 71 40.00 0.95 26.24
C GLU A 71 40.49 -0.14 25.27
N ARG A 72 39.74 -1.24 25.11
CA ARG A 72 40.10 -2.31 24.17
C ARG A 72 39.97 -1.89 22.71
N PHE A 73 38.99 -1.03 22.39
CA PHE A 73 38.91 -0.37 21.09
C PHE A 73 40.08 0.58 20.87
N GLU A 74 40.39 1.45 21.84
CA GLU A 74 41.52 2.40 21.75
C GLU A 74 42.88 1.69 21.60
N LYS A 75 43.11 0.59 22.33
CA LYS A 75 44.31 -0.25 22.23
C LYS A 75 44.35 -1.11 20.96
N GLY A 76 43.26 -1.12 20.17
CA GLY A 76 43.12 -1.93 18.96
C GLY A 76 43.18 -3.44 19.19
N GLU A 77 42.77 -3.93 20.36
CA GLU A 77 42.91 -5.35 20.73
C GLU A 77 42.07 -6.29 19.87
N TYR A 78 40.90 -5.81 19.41
CA TYR A 78 40.00 -6.57 18.54
C TYR A 78 40.55 -6.71 17.11
N LEU A 79 41.28 -5.71 16.59
CA LEU A 79 41.83 -5.74 15.23
C LEU A 79 43.06 -6.67 15.11
N LYS A 80 43.83 -6.82 16.19
CA LYS A 80 45.11 -7.56 16.23
C LYS A 80 44.97 -9.09 16.23
N LYS A 81 43.76 -9.63 16.36
CA LYS A 81 43.51 -11.06 16.58
C LYS A 81 42.49 -11.57 15.56
N GLN A 82 42.67 -12.80 15.07
CA GLN A 82 41.77 -13.41 14.10
C GLN A 82 40.32 -13.50 14.63
N ASP A 83 40.15 -13.87 15.90
CA ASP A 83 38.85 -13.92 16.60
C ASP A 83 38.35 -12.54 17.10
N GLY A 84 38.66 -11.45 16.38
CA GLY A 84 38.36 -10.08 16.81
C GLY A 84 36.88 -9.84 17.12
N PHE A 85 36.00 -10.30 16.23
CA PHE A 85 34.54 -10.18 16.37
C PHE A 85 33.99 -11.05 17.51
N TYR A 86 34.47 -12.29 17.65
CA TYR A 86 34.08 -13.17 18.75
C TYR A 86 34.46 -12.57 20.11
N ARG A 87 35.67 -11.99 20.23
CA ARG A 87 36.13 -11.32 21.45
C ARG A 87 35.24 -10.15 21.83
N LEU A 88 34.82 -9.33 20.85
CA LEU A 88 33.88 -8.24 21.09
C LEU A 88 32.50 -8.76 21.55
N HIS A 89 31.97 -9.79 20.89
CA HIS A 89 30.73 -10.44 21.30
C HIS A 89 30.80 -11.03 22.73
N HIS A 90 31.89 -11.73 23.04
CA HIS A 90 32.19 -12.28 24.36
C HIS A 90 32.22 -11.20 25.44
N ASP A 91 32.96 -10.11 25.22
CA ASP A 91 33.07 -9.01 26.19
C ASP A 91 31.72 -8.30 26.41
N VAL A 92 30.98 -8.02 25.33
CA VAL A 92 29.63 -7.45 25.42
C VAL A 92 28.69 -8.37 26.19
N LYS A 93 28.69 -9.68 25.90
CA LYS A 93 27.85 -10.64 26.62
C LYS A 93 28.23 -10.73 28.10
N LEU A 94 29.52 -10.81 28.41
CA LEU A 94 30.03 -10.84 29.78
C LEU A 94 29.56 -9.62 30.57
N VAL A 95 29.82 -8.39 30.08
CA VAL A 95 29.46 -7.16 30.81
C VAL A 95 27.94 -7.03 30.95
N CYS A 96 27.16 -7.37 29.91
CA CYS A 96 25.70 -7.38 30.02
C CYS A 96 25.20 -8.39 31.08
N THR A 97 25.76 -9.60 31.14
CA THR A 97 25.42 -10.59 32.18
C THR A 97 25.80 -10.07 33.59
N LEU A 98 26.97 -9.44 33.76
CA LEU A 98 27.38 -8.84 35.03
C LEU A 98 26.38 -7.77 35.51
N LEU A 99 26.01 -6.85 34.63
CA LEU A 99 25.09 -5.75 34.96
C LEU A 99 23.65 -6.25 35.22
N ILE A 100 23.20 -7.29 34.51
CA ILE A 100 21.90 -7.94 34.74
C ILE A 100 21.87 -8.65 36.11
N HIS A 101 22.97 -9.27 36.53
CA HIS A 101 23.11 -9.85 37.86
C HIS A 101 23.40 -8.83 38.98
N PHE A 102 23.89 -7.63 38.64
CA PHE A 102 24.08 -6.51 39.57
C PHE A 102 22.76 -5.77 39.85
N TYR A 103 21.99 -5.42 38.82
CA TYR A 103 20.73 -4.69 39.01
C TYR A 103 19.58 -5.61 39.47
N PRO A 104 18.64 -5.10 40.28
CA PRO A 104 17.38 -5.79 40.57
C PRO A 104 16.50 -5.95 39.32
N GLN A 105 15.80 -7.07 39.23
CA GLN A 105 14.90 -7.38 38.13
C GLN A 105 13.80 -6.32 37.99
N GLY A 106 13.43 -5.97 36.75
CA GLY A 106 12.39 -4.99 36.46
C GLY A 106 12.81 -3.51 36.57
N THR A 107 14.00 -3.21 37.08
CA THR A 107 14.52 -1.83 37.08
C THR A 107 14.75 -1.29 35.67
N ARG A 108 14.66 0.03 35.50
CA ARG A 108 14.91 0.68 34.21
C ARG A 108 16.31 0.40 33.68
N THR A 109 17.33 0.35 34.54
CA THR A 109 18.72 0.03 34.15
C THR A 109 18.83 -1.41 33.65
N TYR A 110 18.27 -2.39 34.37
CA TYR A 110 18.18 -3.79 33.93
C TYR A 110 17.57 -3.91 32.52
N GLN A 111 16.41 -3.28 32.28
CA GLN A 111 15.75 -3.31 30.97
C GLN A 111 16.56 -2.59 29.87
N MET A 112 17.30 -1.54 30.20
CA MET A 112 18.16 -0.83 29.24
C MET A 112 19.40 -1.65 28.87
N VAL A 113 19.98 -2.41 29.82
CA VAL A 113 21.08 -3.34 29.55
C VAL A 113 20.61 -4.51 28.69
N ASP A 114 19.45 -5.11 28.98
CA ASP A 114 18.86 -6.17 28.15
C ASP A 114 18.55 -5.70 26.72
N LYS A 115 18.01 -4.49 26.55
CA LYS A 115 17.80 -3.87 25.22
C LYS A 115 19.12 -3.59 24.49
N PHE A 116 20.13 -3.10 25.20
CA PHE A 116 21.47 -2.88 24.62
C PHE A 116 22.11 -4.20 24.18
N TYR A 117 22.01 -5.26 25.00
CA TYR A 117 22.51 -6.59 24.65
C TYR A 117 21.85 -7.12 23.38
N LYS A 118 20.51 -7.12 23.31
CA LYS A 118 19.75 -7.57 22.13
C LYS A 118 20.13 -6.79 20.87
N PHE A 119 20.23 -5.47 20.96
CA PHE A 119 20.69 -4.63 19.86
C PHE A 119 22.13 -4.95 19.42
N ALA A 120 23.06 -5.07 20.37
CA ALA A 120 24.47 -5.28 20.08
C ALA A 120 24.74 -6.67 19.48
N THR A 121 24.09 -7.74 19.97
CA THR A 121 24.23 -9.08 19.40
C THR A 121 23.59 -9.19 18.02
N GLU A 122 22.39 -8.63 17.81
CA GLU A 122 21.71 -8.62 16.51
C GLU A 122 22.47 -7.76 15.47
N LEU A 123 23.16 -6.71 15.89
CA LEU A 123 24.07 -5.92 15.04
C LEU A 123 25.32 -6.73 14.69
N LEU A 124 26.00 -7.32 15.68
CA LEU A 124 27.23 -8.09 15.46
C LEU A 124 26.98 -9.31 14.56
N LEU A 125 25.90 -10.08 14.80
CA LEU A 125 25.54 -11.24 13.98
C LEU A 125 25.29 -10.84 12.52
N ARG A 126 24.54 -9.74 12.27
CA ARG A 126 24.25 -9.28 10.90
C ARG A 126 25.49 -8.76 10.17
N GLU A 127 26.37 -8.00 10.84
CA GLU A 127 27.59 -7.49 10.21
C GLU A 127 28.66 -8.58 10.02
N CYS A 128 28.77 -9.55 10.94
CA CYS A 128 29.67 -10.70 10.76
C CYS A 128 29.21 -11.56 9.57
N TYR A 129 27.91 -11.86 9.47
CA TYR A 129 27.34 -12.60 8.33
C TYR A 129 27.56 -11.87 7.00
N ARG A 130 27.39 -10.54 6.94
CA ARG A 130 27.73 -9.71 5.78
C ARG A 130 29.21 -9.78 5.38
N CYS A 131 30.11 -9.99 6.34
CA CYS A 131 31.53 -10.19 6.11
C CYS A 131 31.92 -11.66 5.81
N GLY A 132 30.96 -12.60 5.81
CA GLY A 132 31.24 -14.02 5.65
C GLY A 132 31.90 -14.69 6.87
N ILE A 133 31.73 -14.12 8.07
CA ILE A 133 32.31 -14.61 9.32
C ILE A 133 31.19 -15.19 10.20
N SER A 134 31.31 -16.44 10.62
CA SER A 134 30.46 -16.98 11.69
C SER A 134 31.04 -16.67 13.07
N LEU A 135 30.16 -16.40 14.04
CA LEU A 135 30.51 -16.16 15.46
C LEU A 135 30.41 -17.43 16.32
N THR A 136 29.81 -18.48 15.79
CA THR A 136 29.65 -19.79 16.42
C THR A 136 29.90 -20.85 15.36
N ASP A 137 30.63 -21.89 15.70
CA ASP A 137 30.64 -23.10 14.89
C ASP A 137 29.19 -23.58 14.77
N GLU A 138 28.75 -23.86 13.54
CA GLU A 138 27.47 -24.51 13.31
C GLU A 138 27.60 -25.93 13.87
N SER A 139 27.12 -26.13 15.11
CA SER A 139 26.84 -27.48 15.54
C SER A 139 25.76 -28.02 14.61
N ASP A 140 26.07 -29.11 13.91
CA ASP A 140 25.09 -29.93 13.19
C ASP A 140 24.12 -30.51 14.24
N ASP A 141 23.21 -29.67 14.71
CA ASP A 141 22.18 -29.99 15.68
C ASP A 141 21.19 -30.91 14.99
N GLN A 142 21.52 -32.21 15.00
CA GLN A 142 20.76 -33.32 15.58
C GLN A 142 19.22 -33.22 15.61
N TYR A 143 18.60 -32.55 14.65
CA TYR A 143 17.20 -32.73 14.28
C TYR A 143 17.06 -34.08 13.58
N GLY A 144 17.17 -35.14 14.39
CA GLY A 144 16.68 -36.45 14.02
C GLY A 144 15.23 -36.30 13.62
N PHE A 145 14.95 -36.44 12.33
CA PHE A 145 13.60 -36.38 11.79
C PHE A 145 12.77 -37.53 12.36
N GLU A 146 12.12 -37.31 13.50
CA GLU A 146 11.02 -38.17 13.96
C GLU A 146 9.91 -38.08 12.91
N LYS A 147 9.84 -39.10 12.04
CA LYS A 147 8.97 -39.12 10.86
C LYS A 147 7.50 -39.31 11.28
N THR A 148 6.87 -38.25 11.77
CA THR A 148 5.42 -38.17 11.97
C THR A 148 4.69 -38.61 10.71
N ALA A 149 3.57 -39.33 10.83
CA ALA A 149 2.79 -39.80 9.67
C ALA A 149 2.46 -38.66 8.69
N PHE A 150 2.06 -37.50 9.22
CA PHE A 150 1.86 -36.26 8.47
C PHE A 150 3.11 -35.79 7.70
N GLN A 151 4.29 -35.82 8.35
CA GLN A 151 5.54 -35.39 7.71
C GLN A 151 5.97 -36.33 6.59
N LYS A 152 5.67 -37.64 6.71
CA LYS A 152 5.85 -38.64 5.65
C LYS A 152 4.96 -38.34 4.44
N GLN A 153 3.68 -38.03 4.67
CA GLN A 153 2.78 -37.62 3.59
C GLN A 153 3.29 -36.38 2.86
N ILE A 154 3.65 -35.31 3.59
CA ILE A 154 4.22 -34.09 2.95
C ILE A 154 5.51 -34.39 2.17
N SER A 155 6.37 -35.32 2.60
CA SER A 155 7.57 -35.68 1.80
C SER A 155 7.28 -36.51 0.56
N ASN A 156 6.12 -37.17 0.48
CA ASN A 156 5.70 -37.87 -0.73
C ASN A 156 5.05 -36.88 -1.72
N ASP A 157 4.25 -35.95 -1.19
CA ASP A 157 3.43 -35.02 -1.99
C ASP A 157 4.22 -33.76 -2.43
N PHE A 158 5.23 -33.33 -1.65
CA PHE A 158 5.92 -32.05 -1.85
C PHE A 158 7.44 -32.10 -1.62
N ILE A 159 8.18 -31.38 -2.48
CA ILE A 159 9.59 -31.04 -2.24
C ILE A 159 9.65 -29.91 -1.21
N LYS A 160 10.39 -30.12 -0.12
CA LYS A 160 10.47 -29.18 1.01
C LYS A 160 11.68 -28.28 0.87
N ILE A 161 11.45 -26.98 0.67
CA ILE A 161 12.47 -25.93 0.83
C ILE A 161 12.25 -25.35 2.22
N SER A 162 13.19 -25.60 3.15
CA SER A 162 13.05 -25.26 4.57
C SER A 162 14.02 -24.18 5.01
N THR A 163 13.53 -23.25 5.82
CA THR A 163 14.34 -22.32 6.60
C THR A 163 14.17 -22.62 8.09
N ALA A 164 15.27 -22.65 8.84
CA ALA A 164 15.26 -22.90 10.28
C ALA A 164 15.95 -21.75 11.01
N TYR A 165 15.42 -21.35 12.16
CA TYR A 165 15.98 -20.34 13.03
C TYR A 165 15.49 -20.57 14.47
N SER A 166 16.31 -20.24 15.46
CA SER A 166 15.97 -20.38 16.87
C SER A 166 15.51 -19.05 17.47
N VAL A 167 14.39 -19.06 18.19
CA VAL A 167 13.88 -17.89 18.93
C VAL A 167 13.56 -18.31 20.36
N PRO A 168 14.04 -17.58 21.37
CA PRO A 168 13.71 -17.85 22.77
C PRO A 168 12.24 -17.54 23.07
N TYR A 169 11.60 -18.40 23.85
CA TYR A 169 10.24 -18.20 24.34
C TYR A 169 10.17 -17.08 25.41
N ALA A 170 8.98 -16.55 25.66
CA ALA A 170 8.70 -15.65 26.78
C ALA A 170 7.97 -16.39 27.91
N GLU A 171 8.14 -15.95 29.16
CA GLU A 171 7.46 -16.53 30.32
C GLU A 171 6.33 -15.59 30.82
N SER A 172 5.15 -16.13 31.13
CA SER A 172 4.06 -15.41 31.81
C SER A 172 3.51 -16.23 32.98
N TYR A 173 2.79 -15.59 33.89
CA TYR A 173 2.10 -16.27 34.97
C TYR A 173 0.67 -16.64 34.55
N TYR A 174 0.22 -17.80 34.98
CA TYR A 174 -1.13 -18.33 34.83
C TYR A 174 -1.74 -18.54 36.22
N LEU A 175 -3.02 -18.18 36.35
CA LEU A 175 -3.86 -18.38 37.52
C LEU A 175 -5.23 -18.86 37.07
N SER A 176 -5.72 -19.99 37.60
CA SER A 176 -7.11 -20.38 37.43
C SER A 176 -7.94 -19.85 38.60
N SER A 177 -9.00 -19.12 38.29
CA SER A 177 -9.89 -18.44 39.24
C SER A 177 -11.32 -19.00 39.13
N GLY A 178 -11.47 -20.30 39.34
CA GLY A 178 -12.77 -21.00 39.39
C GLY A 178 -13.45 -21.08 38.03
N ASP A 179 -14.13 -19.99 37.64
CA ASP A 179 -14.87 -19.86 36.39
C ASP A 179 -14.01 -19.34 35.23
N LEU A 180 -12.84 -18.75 35.51
CA LEU A 180 -12.00 -18.08 34.53
C LEU A 180 -10.51 -18.38 34.69
N ASP A 181 -9.88 -18.67 33.55
CA ASP A 181 -8.43 -18.79 33.41
C ASP A 181 -7.81 -17.44 33.06
N LEU A 182 -6.88 -16.99 33.91
CA LEU A 182 -6.26 -15.66 33.84
C LEU A 182 -4.77 -15.78 33.53
N PHE A 183 -4.29 -14.92 32.63
CA PHE A 183 -2.89 -14.81 32.23
C PHE A 183 -2.34 -13.42 32.55
N SER A 184 -1.11 -13.36 33.06
CA SER A 184 -0.40 -12.09 33.22
C SER A 184 0.18 -11.59 31.90
N SER A 185 0.68 -10.34 31.92
CA SER A 185 1.65 -9.90 30.92
C SER A 185 2.90 -10.77 30.91
N THR A 186 3.68 -10.70 29.81
CA THR A 186 4.98 -11.35 29.73
C THR A 186 5.95 -10.77 30.75
N THR A 187 6.68 -11.64 31.44
CA THR A 187 7.70 -11.26 32.40
C THR A 187 8.86 -10.56 31.67
N SER A 188 9.34 -9.44 32.22
CA SER A 188 10.47 -8.69 31.65
C SER A 188 11.83 -9.26 32.08
N LYS A 189 11.94 -10.59 32.24
CA LYS A 189 13.19 -11.28 32.60
C LYS A 189 14.10 -11.35 31.37
N SER A 190 15.39 -11.06 31.55
CA SER A 190 16.37 -11.23 30.46
C SER A 190 16.76 -12.70 30.30
N GLN A 191 17.14 -13.09 29.08
CA GLN A 191 17.72 -14.40 28.77
C GLN A 191 19.10 -14.61 29.41
N LEU A 192 19.78 -13.52 29.79
CA LEU A 192 21.05 -13.56 30.52
C LEU A 192 20.87 -13.66 32.04
N ASP A 193 19.64 -13.64 32.55
CA ASP A 193 19.37 -13.70 33.99
C ASP A 193 19.23 -15.15 34.45
N HIS A 194 20.33 -15.70 34.97
CA HIS A 194 20.41 -17.07 35.46
C HIS A 194 19.83 -17.25 36.88
N ARG A 195 19.17 -16.24 37.48
CA ARG A 195 18.42 -16.41 38.74
C ARG A 195 17.23 -17.34 38.52
N SER A 196 16.86 -18.12 39.52
CA SER A 196 15.59 -18.87 39.54
C SER A 196 14.41 -17.91 39.40
N THR A 197 13.40 -18.26 38.59
CA THR A 197 12.16 -17.47 38.50
C THR A 197 11.32 -17.77 39.74
N GLU A 198 11.40 -16.90 40.76
CA GLU A 198 10.57 -16.99 41.95
C GLU A 198 9.15 -16.51 41.63
N ALA A 199 8.16 -17.36 41.89
CA ALA A 199 6.75 -17.00 41.74
C ALA A 199 6.32 -16.09 42.91
N PRO A 200 5.69 -14.92 42.67
CA PRO A 200 5.23 -14.04 43.75
C PRO A 200 4.21 -14.67 44.72
N ASN A 201 3.54 -15.74 44.30
CA ASN A 201 2.61 -16.52 45.10
C ASN A 201 2.66 -17.99 44.63
N SER A 202 2.44 -18.95 45.54
CA SER A 202 2.42 -20.39 45.24
C SER A 202 1.27 -20.82 44.32
N SER A 203 0.23 -20.00 44.18
CA SER A 203 -0.88 -20.22 43.23
C SER A 203 -0.55 -19.87 41.78
N PHE A 204 0.58 -19.20 41.51
CA PHE A 204 0.97 -18.82 40.15
C PHE A 204 1.80 -19.93 39.49
N VAL A 205 1.30 -20.42 38.36
CA VAL A 205 2.02 -21.37 37.49
C VAL A 205 2.72 -20.60 36.39
N LEU A 206 3.93 -21.02 36.01
CA LEU A 206 4.69 -20.41 34.92
C LEU A 206 4.29 -21.03 33.58
N ASN A 207 3.80 -20.20 32.66
CA ASN A 207 3.45 -20.57 31.29
C ASN A 207 4.54 -20.09 30.32
N LYS A 208 4.77 -20.86 29.24
CA LYS A 208 5.74 -20.53 28.18
C LYS A 208 5.00 -20.07 26.93
N VAL A 209 5.14 -18.80 26.60
CA VAL A 209 4.55 -18.17 25.41
C VAL A 209 5.48 -18.38 24.22
N ILE A 210 4.99 -19.13 23.23
CA ILE A 210 5.68 -19.39 21.96
C ILE A 210 5.41 -18.22 20.99
N PRO A 211 6.43 -17.67 20.31
CA PRO A 211 6.21 -16.61 19.32
C PRO A 211 5.46 -17.13 18.08
N GLN A 212 4.52 -16.33 17.56
CA GLN A 212 3.87 -16.60 16.27
C GLN A 212 4.85 -16.33 15.12
N THR A 213 4.90 -17.23 14.14
CA THR A 213 5.81 -17.19 12.98
C THR A 213 5.09 -17.23 11.62
N GLY A 214 3.77 -17.03 11.61
CA GLY A 214 2.94 -17.11 10.40
C GLY A 214 2.80 -15.78 9.66
N ASP A 215 2.81 -15.84 8.33
CA ASP A 215 2.56 -14.71 7.44
C ASP A 215 1.06 -14.47 7.23
N ASP A 216 0.40 -13.86 8.22
CA ASP A 216 -1.03 -13.53 8.15
C ASP A 216 -1.30 -12.38 7.16
N VAL A 217 -2.09 -12.66 6.11
CA VAL A 217 -2.44 -11.68 5.07
C VAL A 217 -3.31 -10.55 5.64
N ALA A 218 -2.74 -9.34 5.72
CA ALA A 218 -3.45 -8.16 6.20
C ALA A 218 -4.62 -7.74 5.27
N PRO A 219 -5.75 -7.25 5.83
CA PRO A 219 -6.86 -6.73 5.05
C PRO A 219 -6.47 -5.47 4.27
N LYS A 220 -7.17 -5.19 3.16
CA LYS A 220 -6.96 -3.97 2.36
C LYS A 220 -7.45 -2.73 3.11
N LEU A 221 -6.86 -1.56 2.83
CA LEU A 221 -7.18 -0.30 3.51
C LEU A 221 -8.68 0.04 3.53
N GLY A 222 -9.42 -0.26 2.45
CA GLY A 222 -10.87 -0.03 2.38
C GLY A 222 -11.71 -0.84 3.37
N PHE A 223 -11.18 -1.91 3.96
CA PHE A 223 -11.81 -2.64 5.06
C PHE A 223 -11.62 -1.92 6.41
N LEU A 224 -10.43 -1.34 6.63
CA LEU A 224 -10.10 -0.60 7.86
C LEU A 224 -10.75 0.80 7.90
N ALA A 225 -10.84 1.45 6.74
CA ALA A 225 -11.37 2.80 6.56
C ALA A 225 -12.67 2.80 5.73
N ALA A 226 -13.56 1.83 5.99
CA ALA A 226 -14.88 1.80 5.37
C ALA A 226 -15.71 3.02 5.77
N ASN A 227 -16.47 3.58 4.83
CA ASN A 227 -17.37 4.70 5.14
C ASN A 227 -18.56 4.21 5.97
N VAL A 228 -18.61 4.64 7.24
CA VAL A 228 -19.71 4.36 8.19
C VAL A 228 -20.72 5.51 8.31
N SER A 229 -20.62 6.51 7.43
CA SER A 229 -21.51 7.68 7.40
C SER A 229 -22.52 7.60 6.27
N ASN A 230 -23.60 8.37 6.38
CA ASN A 230 -24.62 8.51 5.33
C ASN A 230 -24.16 9.37 4.12
N ILE A 231 -22.87 9.74 4.03
CA ILE A 231 -22.33 10.46 2.88
C ILE A 231 -22.33 9.50 1.68
N PRO A 232 -22.99 9.83 0.56
CA PRO A 232 -23.01 8.98 -0.62
C PRO A 232 -21.62 8.87 -1.25
N ASP A 233 -21.42 7.83 -2.07
CA ASP A 233 -20.20 7.69 -2.88
C ASP A 233 -20.05 8.91 -3.82
N PRO A 234 -18.90 9.61 -3.85
CA PRO A 234 -18.65 10.76 -4.73
C PRO A 234 -18.80 10.49 -6.24
N THR A 235 -18.91 9.22 -6.65
CA THR A 235 -19.19 8.84 -8.05
C THR A 235 -20.68 8.89 -8.41
N LEU A 236 -21.58 9.04 -7.43
CA LEU A 236 -23.02 9.15 -7.67
C LEU A 236 -23.42 10.59 -8.06
N PRO A 237 -24.26 10.78 -9.10
CA PRO A 237 -24.82 12.10 -9.40
C PRO A 237 -25.86 12.51 -8.34
N PRO A 238 -26.04 13.82 -8.06
CA PRO A 238 -25.43 14.96 -8.74
C PRO A 238 -24.01 15.30 -8.24
N TYR A 239 -23.10 15.54 -9.18
CA TYR A 239 -21.73 16.03 -8.92
C TYR A 239 -21.62 17.56 -9.00
N GLU A 240 -22.71 18.26 -9.29
CA GLU A 240 -22.76 19.71 -9.54
C GLU A 240 -23.23 20.47 -8.30
N MET A 241 -22.45 21.45 -7.84
CA MET A 241 -22.77 22.22 -6.63
C MET A 241 -23.76 23.38 -6.87
N LEU A 242 -23.78 23.98 -8.06
CA LEU A 242 -24.47 25.25 -8.34
C LEU A 242 -25.59 25.12 -9.40
N THR A 243 -26.29 23.98 -9.43
CA THR A 243 -27.33 23.68 -10.44
C THR A 243 -28.51 24.66 -10.46
N LYS A 244 -28.85 25.25 -9.30
CA LYS A 244 -29.96 26.19 -9.12
C LYS A 244 -29.51 27.51 -8.48
N PHE A 245 -28.24 27.86 -8.60
CA PHE A 245 -27.72 29.11 -8.06
C PHE A 245 -28.17 30.30 -8.92
N LEU A 246 -28.99 31.19 -8.34
CA LEU A 246 -29.31 32.48 -8.93
C LEU A 246 -28.52 33.56 -8.19
N HIS A 247 -27.61 34.23 -8.90
CA HIS A 247 -26.95 35.41 -8.37
C HIS A 247 -27.95 36.58 -8.29
N PRO A 248 -27.95 37.43 -7.23
CA PRO A 248 -28.93 38.52 -7.11
C PRO A 248 -29.00 39.49 -8.29
N ASN A 249 -27.88 39.69 -9.00
CA ASN A 249 -27.83 40.50 -10.24
C ASN A 249 -28.67 39.93 -11.40
N TRP A 250 -29.20 38.71 -11.29
CA TRP A 250 -30.08 38.07 -12.27
C TRP A 250 -31.56 38.09 -11.85
N TYR A 251 -31.91 38.64 -10.68
CA TYR A 251 -33.32 38.84 -10.33
C TYR A 251 -33.97 39.86 -11.28
N ALA A 252 -35.19 39.55 -11.70
CA ALA A 252 -36.03 40.48 -12.44
C ALA A 252 -36.43 41.64 -11.50
N LEU A 253 -35.89 42.83 -11.76
CA LEU A 253 -36.30 44.05 -11.07
C LEU A 253 -37.70 44.48 -11.55
N PRO A 254 -38.56 45.04 -10.69
CA PRO A 254 -39.86 45.54 -11.11
C PRO A 254 -39.69 46.72 -12.08
N THR A 255 -40.31 46.60 -13.26
CA THR A 255 -40.37 47.63 -14.31
C THR A 255 -41.80 47.99 -14.62
N THR A 256 -42.01 49.13 -15.30
CA THR A 256 -43.32 49.61 -15.73
C THR A 256 -44.18 48.55 -16.41
N VAL A 257 -45.44 48.48 -15.99
CA VAL A 257 -46.46 47.62 -16.60
C VAL A 257 -47.23 48.46 -17.62
N TRP A 258 -47.18 48.08 -18.89
CA TRP A 258 -47.98 48.70 -19.94
C TRP A 258 -49.42 48.16 -19.87
N LEU A 259 -50.40 49.05 -20.00
CA LEU A 259 -51.82 48.75 -19.83
C LEU A 259 -52.57 49.03 -21.15
N GLU A 260 -53.43 48.10 -21.53
CA GLU A 260 -54.20 48.16 -22.77
C GLU A 260 -55.70 48.24 -22.45
N TYR A 261 -56.36 49.29 -22.95
CA TYR A 261 -57.76 49.59 -22.65
C TYR A 261 -58.69 49.48 -23.89
N GLY A 262 -58.14 49.12 -25.05
CA GLY A 262 -58.83 49.00 -26.34
C GLY A 262 -58.67 50.21 -27.28
N ASP A 263 -58.88 49.98 -28.57
CA ASP A 263 -58.45 50.82 -29.70
C ASP A 263 -58.80 52.31 -29.63
N PHE A 264 -59.97 52.65 -29.07
CA PHE A 264 -60.49 54.02 -29.06
C PHE A 264 -60.31 54.77 -27.74
N LYS A 265 -59.48 54.27 -26.81
CA LYS A 265 -59.26 54.86 -25.47
C LYS A 265 -57.88 55.51 -25.31
N SER A 266 -57.50 56.35 -26.26
CA SER A 266 -56.24 57.13 -26.26
C SER A 266 -56.08 58.12 -25.10
N TRP A 267 -57.14 58.37 -24.33
CA TRP A 267 -57.15 59.23 -23.13
C TRP A 267 -56.92 58.46 -21.81
N ALA A 268 -56.90 57.13 -21.84
CA ALA A 268 -56.69 56.32 -20.64
C ALA A 268 -55.20 56.24 -20.25
N PRO A 269 -54.84 56.10 -18.95
CA PRO A 269 -53.44 55.97 -18.53
C PRO A 269 -52.78 54.70 -19.08
N CYS A 270 -51.85 54.83 -20.03
CA CYS A 270 -51.29 53.68 -20.77
C CYS A 270 -50.28 52.81 -19.99
N PHE A 271 -49.91 53.18 -18.76
CA PHE A 271 -48.92 52.46 -17.97
C PHE A 271 -49.10 52.67 -16.46
N ASN A 272 -48.60 51.73 -15.66
CA ASN A 272 -48.50 51.82 -14.21
C ASN A 272 -47.04 51.63 -13.76
N GLU A 273 -46.57 52.51 -12.88
CA GLU A 273 -45.18 52.58 -12.38
C GLU A 273 -45.06 52.29 -10.88
N SER A 274 -46.12 51.79 -10.24
CA SER A 274 -46.13 51.47 -8.80
C SER A 274 -44.99 50.50 -8.42
N GLY A 275 -44.00 51.00 -7.67
CA GLY A 275 -42.88 50.20 -7.15
C GLY A 275 -41.79 49.85 -8.17
N THR A 276 -41.68 50.58 -9.28
CA THR A 276 -40.70 50.28 -10.35
C THR A 276 -39.33 50.92 -10.12
N VAL A 277 -38.27 50.25 -10.60
CA VAL A 277 -36.88 50.74 -10.51
C VAL A 277 -36.51 51.67 -11.69
N ILE A 278 -37.26 51.60 -12.80
CA ILE A 278 -36.98 52.30 -14.06
C ILE A 278 -38.29 52.84 -14.64
N ASP A 279 -38.29 54.14 -14.94
CA ASP A 279 -39.28 54.94 -15.68
C ASP A 279 -39.68 54.35 -17.06
N ALA A 280 -40.95 54.47 -17.43
CA ALA A 280 -41.54 54.00 -18.69
C ALA A 280 -40.75 54.47 -19.93
N GLY A 281 -40.23 55.70 -19.94
CA GLY A 281 -39.43 56.24 -21.02
C GLY A 281 -38.15 55.43 -21.22
N ARG A 282 -37.38 55.20 -20.14
CA ARG A 282 -36.16 54.38 -20.18
C ARG A 282 -36.45 52.90 -20.45
N ARG A 283 -37.52 52.35 -19.88
CA ARG A 283 -37.96 50.97 -20.13
C ARG A 283 -38.38 50.78 -21.59
N GLY A 284 -39.05 51.77 -22.17
CA GLY A 284 -39.40 51.86 -23.59
C GLY A 284 -38.17 51.95 -24.49
N THR A 285 -37.16 52.76 -24.13
CA THR A 285 -35.87 52.80 -24.85
C THR A 285 -35.18 51.42 -24.84
N ILE A 286 -35.07 50.76 -23.69
CA ILE A 286 -34.47 49.42 -23.56
C ILE A 286 -35.25 48.39 -24.40
N TRP A 287 -36.58 48.48 -24.45
CA TRP A 287 -37.41 47.62 -25.30
C TRP A 287 -37.20 47.91 -26.79
N LEU A 288 -37.15 49.18 -27.18
CA LEU A 288 -36.92 49.60 -28.56
C LEU A 288 -35.54 49.14 -29.05
N GLU A 289 -34.49 49.33 -28.25
CA GLU A 289 -33.13 48.91 -28.58
C GLU A 289 -33.00 47.39 -28.72
N LYS A 290 -33.52 46.61 -27.76
CA LYS A 290 -33.32 45.16 -27.73
C LYS A 290 -34.31 44.37 -28.58
N ILE A 291 -35.56 44.82 -28.66
CA ILE A 291 -36.68 44.10 -29.29
C ILE A 291 -37.21 44.85 -30.50
N GLY A 292 -37.44 46.17 -30.38
CA GLY A 292 -38.04 46.99 -31.44
C GLY A 292 -37.18 47.04 -32.72
N TYR A 293 -35.91 47.45 -32.62
CA TYR A 293 -34.99 47.48 -33.76
C TYR A 293 -34.68 46.08 -34.29
N THR A 294 -34.63 45.06 -33.44
CA THR A 294 -34.50 43.66 -33.86
C THR A 294 -35.70 43.23 -34.73
N ARG A 295 -36.93 43.58 -34.32
CA ARG A 295 -38.14 43.32 -35.12
C ARG A 295 -38.18 44.12 -36.42
N LEU A 296 -37.83 45.41 -36.39
CA LEU A 296 -37.78 46.27 -37.57
C LEU A 296 -36.71 45.80 -38.58
N ARG A 297 -35.56 45.33 -38.08
CA ARG A 297 -34.53 44.70 -38.91
C ARG A 297 -35.05 43.41 -39.53
N ASN A 298 -35.64 42.51 -38.75
CA ASN A 298 -36.22 41.26 -39.29
C ASN A 298 -37.32 41.54 -40.33
N LEU A 299 -38.17 42.55 -40.12
CA LEU A 299 -39.19 42.98 -41.09
C LEU A 299 -38.56 43.54 -42.37
N ARG A 300 -37.50 44.35 -42.25
CA ARG A 300 -36.74 44.86 -43.39
C ARG A 300 -36.05 43.74 -44.16
N ASP A 301 -35.41 42.80 -43.46
CA ASP A 301 -34.72 41.67 -44.07
C ASP A 301 -35.74 40.74 -44.79
N SER A 302 -36.94 40.53 -44.21
CA SER A 302 -38.06 39.86 -44.90
C SER A 302 -38.61 40.65 -46.11
N GLN A 303 -38.62 41.99 -46.08
CA GLN A 303 -39.05 42.81 -47.22
C GLN A 303 -37.98 42.92 -48.32
N ILE A 304 -36.70 42.80 -47.99
CA ILE A 304 -35.60 42.72 -48.96
C ILE A 304 -35.65 41.35 -49.64
N ASN A 305 -35.68 40.26 -48.86
CA ASN A 305 -35.85 38.90 -49.39
C ASN A 305 -37.17 38.72 -50.16
N GLY A 306 -38.21 39.51 -49.84
CA GLY A 306 -39.48 39.55 -50.56
C GLY A 306 -39.47 40.39 -51.84
N LYS A 307 -38.49 41.29 -52.03
CA LYS A 307 -38.33 42.09 -53.27
C LYS A 307 -37.40 41.47 -54.29
N ASP A 308 -36.49 40.59 -53.85
CA ASP A 308 -35.73 39.72 -54.75
C ASP A 308 -36.55 38.49 -55.23
N GLY A 309 -37.87 38.48 -54.98
CA GLY A 309 -38.79 37.36 -55.25
C GLY A 309 -39.77 37.53 -56.42
N GLU A 310 -39.88 38.72 -57.05
CA GLU A 310 -40.75 38.93 -58.22
C GLU A 310 -40.13 38.42 -59.54
N HIS A 311 -39.70 37.14 -59.55
CA HIS A 311 -39.48 36.42 -60.81
C HIS A 311 -39.51 34.88 -60.70
N THR A 312 -40.37 34.30 -59.84
CA THR A 312 -40.76 32.87 -60.00
C THR A 312 -42.17 32.55 -59.49
N GLU A 313 -43.20 32.86 -60.29
CA GLU A 313 -44.48 32.17 -60.13
C GLU A 313 -44.37 30.73 -60.65
N SER A 314 -44.52 29.74 -59.76
CA SER A 314 -45.46 28.61 -59.93
C SER A 314 -45.26 27.49 -58.88
N GLN A 315 -46.38 26.96 -58.36
CA GLN A 315 -46.54 25.74 -57.54
C GLN A 315 -45.93 25.83 -56.11
N ASN A 316 -46.69 25.99 -55.02
CA ASN A 316 -47.93 25.29 -54.67
C ASN A 316 -48.78 26.04 -53.62
N ARG A 317 -50.12 25.94 -53.75
CA ARG A 317 -51.09 26.14 -52.65
C ARG A 317 -51.00 24.94 -51.68
N PRO A 318 -51.23 25.13 -50.36
CA PRO A 318 -52.63 25.15 -49.86
C PRO A 318 -53.03 26.46 -49.17
N SER A 319 -54.34 26.59 -48.99
CA SER A 319 -55.08 27.72 -48.43
C SER A 319 -54.90 27.96 -46.93
N SER A 320 -54.91 29.25 -46.56
CA SER A 320 -55.88 29.89 -45.62
C SER A 320 -57.04 29.00 -45.10
N GLU A 321 -57.71 29.19 -43.95
CA GLU A 321 -57.78 30.25 -42.90
C GLU A 321 -58.60 29.68 -41.69
N THR A 322 -58.72 30.25 -40.48
CA THR A 322 -58.22 31.47 -39.80
C THR A 322 -57.88 31.12 -38.32
N GLN A 323 -57.34 32.05 -37.54
CA GLN A 323 -57.22 31.96 -36.06
C GLN A 323 -58.53 32.38 -35.36
N THR A 324 -58.78 31.96 -34.11
CA THR A 324 -58.89 32.86 -32.94
C THR A 324 -59.14 32.13 -31.61
N PRO A 325 -58.74 32.70 -30.46
CA PRO A 325 -58.89 32.09 -29.13
C PRO A 325 -60.07 32.65 -28.31
N THR A 326 -60.57 31.88 -27.35
CA THR A 326 -61.47 32.38 -26.29
C THR A 326 -61.27 31.67 -24.95
N GLU A 327 -61.21 32.45 -23.88
CA GLU A 327 -61.29 32.11 -22.45
C GLU A 327 -62.13 33.22 -21.78
N PRO A 328 -62.65 33.11 -20.53
CA PRO A 328 -62.64 31.96 -19.60
C PRO A 328 -63.98 31.77 -18.80
N ILE A 329 -63.93 30.93 -17.74
CA ILE A 329 -64.77 30.86 -16.50
C ILE A 329 -66.17 30.18 -16.56
N ILE A 330 -66.34 29.07 -15.80
CA ILE A 330 -67.22 28.92 -14.59
C ILE A 330 -67.07 27.51 -13.98
N GLU A 331 -67.21 27.42 -12.65
CA GLU A 331 -67.01 26.25 -11.77
C GLU A 331 -68.17 25.20 -11.81
N VAL A 332 -68.02 24.14 -10.99
CA VAL A 332 -69.06 23.52 -10.09
C VAL A 332 -69.18 21.97 -10.16
N THR A 333 -68.61 21.28 -9.14
CA THR A 333 -69.02 19.95 -8.56
C THR A 333 -69.06 18.69 -9.45
N SER A 334 -69.11 17.44 -8.97
CA SER A 334 -68.83 16.79 -7.66
C SER A 334 -68.62 15.28 -7.85
N ASN A 335 -68.08 14.61 -6.82
CA ASN A 335 -68.33 13.20 -6.47
C ASN A 335 -69.80 12.75 -6.72
N PRO A 336 -70.09 11.44 -6.98
CA PRO A 336 -69.72 10.38 -6.03
C PRO A 336 -69.34 8.99 -6.58
N ALA A 337 -68.82 8.18 -5.64
CA ALA A 337 -68.72 6.71 -5.66
C ALA A 337 -70.10 6.08 -5.26
N PRO A 338 -70.26 4.78 -4.91
CA PRO A 338 -69.27 3.70 -4.77
C PRO A 338 -69.70 2.30 -5.32
N GLU A 339 -68.92 1.28 -4.93
CA GLU A 339 -69.25 -0.16 -4.75
C GLU A 339 -68.88 -1.12 -5.91
N VAL A 340 -68.32 -2.34 -5.72
CA VAL A 340 -68.02 -3.13 -4.49
C VAL A 340 -67.05 -4.34 -4.74
N ILE A 341 -66.30 -4.77 -3.70
CA ILE A 341 -65.64 -6.12 -3.45
C ILE A 341 -64.59 -6.67 -4.46
N GLY A 342 -63.45 -7.30 -4.09
CA GLY A 342 -62.80 -7.54 -2.78
C GLY A 342 -61.73 -8.67 -2.83
N ASP A 343 -60.79 -8.69 -1.85
CA ASP A 343 -59.98 -9.81 -1.25
C ASP A 343 -59.25 -10.88 -2.13
N GLU A 344 -58.17 -11.59 -1.73
CA GLU A 344 -57.17 -11.53 -0.64
C GLU A 344 -55.98 -12.49 -0.98
N LYS A 345 -54.74 -12.19 -0.50
CA LYS A 345 -53.61 -13.15 -0.16
C LYS A 345 -53.08 -14.12 -1.28
N ALA A 346 -51.94 -14.81 -1.19
CA ALA A 346 -50.90 -14.98 -0.14
C ALA A 346 -49.47 -15.16 -0.74
N GLU A 347 -48.46 -15.20 0.14
CA GLU A 347 -47.02 -15.37 -0.14
C GLU A 347 -46.57 -16.84 -0.38
N SER A 348 -45.36 -17.02 -0.94
CA SER A 348 -44.27 -17.97 -0.56
C SER A 348 -43.53 -18.54 -1.79
N ILE A 349 -42.26 -18.99 -1.81
CA ILE A 349 -40.96 -18.74 -1.16
C ILE A 349 -39.99 -19.80 -1.77
N SER A 350 -38.75 -19.41 -2.07
CA SER A 350 -37.53 -20.25 -2.26
C SER A 350 -37.45 -21.37 -3.34
N SER A 351 -36.31 -21.43 -4.03
CA SER A 351 -35.36 -22.55 -3.87
C SER A 351 -33.96 -22.20 -4.43
N GLU A 352 -32.93 -22.81 -3.88
CA GLU A 352 -31.51 -22.72 -4.28
C GLU A 352 -31.22 -23.64 -5.49
N PRO A 353 -29.98 -23.62 -6.02
CA PRO A 353 -29.36 -24.86 -6.48
C PRO A 353 -28.03 -25.17 -5.75
N SER A 354 -27.95 -26.39 -5.23
CA SER A 354 -26.78 -26.99 -4.57
C SER A 354 -25.84 -27.71 -5.55
N GLN A 355 -24.72 -28.20 -5.02
CA GLN A 355 -23.57 -28.78 -5.75
C GLN A 355 -23.75 -30.24 -6.22
N ASN A 356 -22.80 -30.66 -7.09
CA ASN A 356 -22.26 -32.02 -7.32
C ASN A 356 -23.03 -33.04 -8.18
N GLY A 357 -22.29 -33.68 -9.10
CA GLY A 357 -22.73 -34.87 -9.85
C GLY A 357 -21.78 -35.27 -11.00
N HIS A 358 -20.93 -36.28 -10.79
CA HIS A 358 -19.99 -36.84 -11.79
C HIS A 358 -20.68 -37.49 -13.00
N LYS A 359 -20.03 -37.42 -14.18
CA LYS A 359 -19.90 -38.60 -15.06
C LYS A 359 -18.64 -38.52 -15.96
N LEU A 360 -17.90 -39.63 -16.03
CA LEU A 360 -16.78 -39.87 -16.95
C LEU A 360 -17.29 -40.58 -18.21
N GLU A 361 -16.63 -40.39 -19.36
CA GLU A 361 -16.29 -41.50 -20.27
C GLU A 361 -15.19 -41.13 -21.29
N ASN A 362 -14.59 -42.16 -21.88
CA ASN A 362 -13.28 -42.17 -22.58
C ASN A 362 -13.28 -41.59 -24.01
N GLY A 363 -12.07 -41.33 -24.52
CA GLY A 363 -11.85 -41.02 -25.94
C GLY A 363 -10.38 -40.85 -26.36
N GLU A 364 -9.52 -41.86 -26.17
CA GLU A 364 -8.15 -41.88 -26.72
C GLU A 364 -8.18 -41.82 -28.27
N LYS A 365 -7.32 -41.01 -28.90
CA LYS A 365 -6.74 -41.33 -30.22
C LYS A 365 -5.28 -40.86 -30.32
N ASN A 366 -4.41 -41.83 -30.55
CA ASN A 366 -2.97 -41.65 -30.77
C ASN A 366 -2.68 -40.94 -32.10
N ALA A 367 -1.67 -40.07 -32.11
CA ALA A 367 -1.02 -39.61 -33.34
C ALA A 367 0.15 -40.58 -33.67
N PRO A 368 0.29 -41.07 -34.91
CA PRO A 368 1.33 -42.03 -35.27
C PRO A 368 2.66 -41.35 -35.61
N TYR A 369 3.74 -42.03 -35.25
CA TYR A 369 5.12 -41.74 -35.66
C TYR A 369 5.41 -42.51 -36.96
N LEU A 370 6.03 -41.89 -37.98
CA LEU A 370 6.66 -42.60 -39.09
C LEU A 370 7.84 -41.79 -39.65
N ASP A 371 8.89 -42.53 -40.02
CA ASP A 371 10.24 -42.04 -40.35
C ASP A 371 10.42 -41.52 -41.80
N PRO A 372 11.53 -40.82 -42.10
CA PRO A 372 11.71 -40.07 -43.35
C PRO A 372 12.43 -40.86 -44.46
N ALA A 373 11.86 -40.91 -45.68
CA ALA A 373 12.61 -41.26 -46.91
C ALA A 373 11.86 -40.96 -48.23
N THR A 374 11.83 -39.70 -48.71
CA THR A 374 11.92 -39.42 -50.16
C THR A 374 12.30 -37.95 -50.45
N ASN A 375 13.34 -37.76 -51.26
CA ASN A 375 13.72 -36.53 -51.98
C ASN A 375 13.66 -36.86 -53.49
N PRO A 376 13.73 -35.88 -54.41
CA PRO A 376 13.07 -34.56 -54.38
C PRO A 376 12.34 -34.27 -55.73
N ALA A 377 11.49 -33.25 -55.76
CA ALA A 377 11.00 -32.67 -57.02
C ALA A 377 10.85 -31.15 -56.91
N GLU A 378 11.86 -30.47 -57.43
CA GLU A 378 11.93 -29.09 -57.93
C GLU A 378 10.70 -28.17 -57.72
N SER A 379 10.88 -27.15 -56.88
CA SER A 379 10.45 -25.79 -57.24
C SER A 379 11.44 -24.78 -56.66
N GLU A 380 12.13 -24.05 -57.54
CA GLU A 380 13.01 -22.95 -57.16
C GLU A 380 12.19 -21.69 -56.89
N GLY A 381 12.39 -21.05 -55.72
CA GLY A 381 11.59 -19.87 -55.36
C GLY A 381 11.99 -19.23 -54.04
N ALA A 382 13.09 -18.46 -54.05
CA ALA A 382 13.53 -17.56 -52.98
C ALA A 382 13.67 -18.17 -51.57
N ALA A 383 14.87 -18.71 -51.27
CA ALA A 383 15.26 -19.08 -49.92
C ALA A 383 15.30 -17.86 -48.97
N ALA A 384 14.27 -17.72 -48.14
CA ALA A 384 14.47 -17.21 -46.79
C ALA A 384 14.90 -18.41 -45.94
N GLU A 385 16.20 -18.52 -45.64
CA GLU A 385 16.69 -19.54 -44.71
C GLU A 385 15.92 -19.40 -43.39
N ALA A 386 15.13 -20.41 -43.05
CA ALA A 386 14.52 -20.53 -41.74
C ALA A 386 15.64 -20.86 -40.74
N VAL A 387 16.39 -19.83 -40.33
CA VAL A 387 17.39 -19.92 -39.28
C VAL A 387 16.68 -20.47 -38.05
N ILE A 388 16.98 -21.73 -37.71
CA ILE A 388 16.59 -22.32 -36.44
C ILE A 388 17.40 -21.57 -35.38
N THR A 389 16.84 -20.48 -34.87
CA THR A 389 17.47 -19.67 -33.83
C THR A 389 17.56 -20.50 -32.57
N GLU A 390 18.77 -21.00 -32.29
CA GLU A 390 19.11 -21.71 -31.06
C GLU A 390 18.64 -20.88 -29.85
N ILE A 391 17.76 -21.45 -29.03
CA ILE A 391 17.18 -20.76 -27.87
C ILE A 391 18.23 -20.71 -26.76
N LYS A 392 18.94 -19.59 -26.67
CA LYS A 392 19.90 -19.33 -25.58
C LYS A 392 19.16 -19.01 -24.28
N LEU A 393 19.37 -19.85 -23.26
CA LEU A 393 18.73 -19.68 -21.95
C LEU A 393 19.13 -18.38 -21.25
N GLU A 394 20.37 -17.92 -21.45
CA GLU A 394 20.87 -16.62 -20.97
C GLU A 394 20.00 -15.47 -21.49
N ASN A 395 19.76 -15.44 -22.82
CA ASN A 395 18.91 -14.43 -23.46
C ASN A 395 17.47 -14.47 -22.95
N LEU A 396 16.95 -15.63 -22.52
CA LEU A 396 15.61 -15.77 -21.96
C LEU A 396 15.54 -15.28 -20.51
N TYR A 397 16.59 -15.51 -19.72
CA TYR A 397 16.71 -15.06 -18.34
C TYR A 397 16.86 -13.54 -18.22
N ASP A 398 17.70 -12.94 -19.07
CA ASP A 398 17.98 -11.49 -19.07
C ASP A 398 16.97 -10.66 -19.90
N TRP A 399 15.94 -11.30 -20.47
CA TRP A 399 14.95 -10.59 -21.30
C TRP A 399 14.03 -9.71 -20.46
N ALA A 400 13.96 -8.43 -20.82
CA ALA A 400 12.97 -7.50 -20.29
C ALA A 400 12.22 -6.78 -21.44
N PRO A 401 10.96 -6.37 -21.25
CA PRO A 401 10.22 -5.55 -22.22
C PRO A 401 10.90 -4.23 -22.59
N GLY A 402 11.86 -3.78 -21.77
CA GLY A 402 12.70 -2.61 -22.02
C GLY A 402 13.92 -2.85 -22.91
N ASN A 403 14.13 -4.05 -23.48
CA ASN A 403 15.34 -4.36 -24.26
C ASN A 403 15.20 -4.11 -25.78
N THR A 404 14.03 -3.65 -26.26
CA THR A 404 13.77 -3.35 -27.68
C THR A 404 14.24 -1.95 -28.07
N ILE A 405 15.39 -1.82 -28.73
CA ILE A 405 15.96 -0.54 -29.19
C ILE A 405 15.40 -0.19 -30.58
N GLU A 406 14.90 1.03 -30.77
CA GLU A 406 14.48 1.57 -32.08
C GLU A 406 15.65 2.33 -32.78
N ASP A 407 15.73 2.30 -34.11
CA ASP A 407 16.83 2.90 -34.90
C ASP A 407 17.05 4.41 -34.66
N ASP A 408 16.02 5.13 -34.25
CA ASP A 408 16.08 6.55 -33.93
C ASP A 408 16.76 6.82 -32.57
N GLU A 409 16.81 5.85 -31.65
CA GLU A 409 17.66 5.91 -30.45
C GLU A 409 19.13 5.90 -30.84
N ILE A 410 19.49 5.03 -31.80
CA ILE A 410 20.86 4.88 -32.32
C ILE A 410 21.28 6.16 -33.06
N LYS A 411 20.42 6.71 -33.93
CA LYS A 411 20.66 7.97 -34.64
C LYS A 411 20.75 9.17 -33.68
N ALA A 412 19.86 9.24 -32.68
CA ALA A 412 19.96 10.29 -31.66
C ALA A 412 21.23 10.16 -30.80
N ALA A 413 21.83 8.97 -30.71
CA ALA A 413 23.11 8.75 -30.06
C ALA A 413 24.31 9.15 -30.92
N SER A 414 24.33 8.81 -32.22
CA SER A 414 25.39 9.28 -33.14
C SER A 414 25.41 10.80 -33.26
N ASP A 415 24.24 11.41 -33.27
CA ASP A 415 24.07 12.84 -33.58
C ASP A 415 24.09 13.72 -32.32
N GLY A 416 24.26 13.14 -31.12
CA GLY A 416 24.21 13.85 -29.83
C GLY A 416 22.84 14.46 -29.48
N ALA A 417 21.78 14.07 -30.20
CA ALA A 417 20.44 14.67 -30.14
C ALA A 417 19.53 14.09 -29.03
N HIS A 418 20.07 13.27 -28.11
CA HIS A 418 19.32 12.57 -27.05
C HIS A 418 18.28 13.43 -26.32
N GLN A 419 18.63 14.65 -25.89
CA GLN A 419 17.72 15.53 -25.15
C GLN A 419 16.48 15.91 -25.96
N LYS A 420 16.63 16.09 -27.28
CA LYS A 420 15.52 16.42 -28.18
C LYS A 420 14.58 15.22 -28.32
N LEU A 421 15.12 14.02 -28.50
CA LEU A 421 14.33 12.78 -28.58
C LEU A 421 13.58 12.49 -27.27
N ILE A 422 14.23 12.65 -26.12
CA ILE A 422 13.60 12.50 -24.79
C ILE A 422 12.46 13.52 -24.64
N THR A 423 12.68 14.80 -25.02
CA THR A 423 11.64 15.83 -24.90
C THR A 423 10.44 15.53 -25.81
N GLN A 424 10.68 15.11 -27.05
CA GLN A 424 9.64 14.77 -28.01
C GLN A 424 8.81 13.55 -27.56
N THR A 425 9.47 12.48 -27.12
CA THR A 425 8.80 11.25 -26.63
C THR A 425 8.03 11.48 -25.33
N LEU A 426 8.52 12.34 -24.42
CA LEU A 426 7.77 12.77 -23.23
C LEU A 426 6.52 13.59 -23.60
N LEU A 427 6.58 14.45 -24.61
CA LEU A 427 5.41 15.20 -25.10
C LEU A 427 4.36 14.27 -25.75
N GLU A 428 4.79 13.28 -26.54
CA GLU A 428 3.93 12.22 -27.11
C GLU A 428 3.26 11.39 -26.00
N MET A 429 4.02 11.01 -24.96
CA MET A 429 3.47 10.30 -23.80
C MET A 429 2.43 11.16 -23.04
N ILE A 430 2.63 12.48 -22.96
CA ILE A 430 1.67 13.41 -22.35
C ILE A 430 0.39 13.54 -23.18
N THR A 431 0.46 13.58 -24.53
CA THR A 431 -0.74 13.62 -25.37
C THR A 431 -1.53 12.32 -25.27
N LEU A 432 -0.87 11.16 -25.41
CA LEU A 432 -1.49 9.85 -25.21
C LEU A 432 -2.16 9.71 -23.83
N LYS A 433 -1.50 10.19 -22.76
CA LYS A 433 -2.07 10.23 -21.42
C LYS A 433 -3.31 11.14 -21.31
N LYS A 434 -3.29 12.33 -21.94
CA LYS A 434 -4.44 13.24 -21.98
C LYS A 434 -5.64 12.61 -22.69
N ASP A 435 -5.40 11.92 -23.80
CA ASP A 435 -6.48 11.30 -24.58
C ASP A 435 -7.05 10.04 -23.90
N ARG A 436 -6.21 9.27 -23.17
CA ARG A 436 -6.68 8.24 -22.22
C ARG A 436 -7.60 8.82 -21.14
N ILE A 437 -7.23 9.95 -20.53
CA ILE A 437 -8.05 10.59 -19.48
C ILE A 437 -9.36 11.12 -20.07
N ARG A 438 -9.33 11.77 -21.23
CA ARG A 438 -10.51 12.31 -21.93
C ARG A 438 -11.51 11.22 -22.33
N SER A 439 -11.02 10.07 -22.80
CA SER A 439 -11.87 8.97 -23.26
C SER A 439 -12.59 8.21 -22.12
N LYS A 440 -12.26 8.47 -20.85
CA LYS A 440 -12.90 7.93 -19.62
C LYS A 440 -13.03 6.39 -19.51
N ARG A 441 -12.54 5.62 -20.49
CA ARG A 441 -12.83 4.18 -20.64
C ARG A 441 -11.64 3.24 -20.40
N VAL A 442 -10.42 3.75 -20.22
CA VAL A 442 -9.22 2.90 -20.14
C VAL A 442 -8.36 3.28 -18.93
N SER A 443 -8.33 2.39 -17.93
CA SER A 443 -7.45 2.51 -16.76
C SER A 443 -6.02 2.04 -17.04
N LYS A 444 -5.82 1.18 -18.05
CA LYS A 444 -4.52 0.65 -18.46
C LYS A 444 -3.83 1.57 -19.49
N PRO A 445 -2.49 1.64 -19.52
CA PRO A 445 -1.75 2.29 -20.60
C PRO A 445 -1.90 1.55 -21.93
N SER A 446 -1.70 2.27 -23.04
CA SER A 446 -1.56 1.63 -24.35
C SER A 446 -0.18 0.97 -24.48
N THR A 447 -0.05 -0.01 -25.36
CA THR A 447 1.26 -0.64 -25.66
C THR A 447 2.30 0.39 -26.11
N ARG A 448 1.89 1.38 -26.93
CA ARG A 448 2.75 2.48 -27.36
C ARG A 448 3.20 3.37 -26.19
N GLU A 449 2.32 3.68 -25.23
CA GLU A 449 2.70 4.45 -24.03
C GLU A 449 3.76 3.71 -23.19
N VAL A 450 3.62 2.38 -23.06
CA VAL A 450 4.61 1.53 -22.35
C VAL A 450 5.95 1.45 -23.09
N GLN A 451 5.92 1.32 -24.43
CA GLN A 451 7.12 1.35 -25.27
C GLN A 451 7.87 2.70 -25.13
N LEU A 452 7.15 3.82 -25.25
CA LEU A 452 7.73 5.17 -25.08
C LEU A 452 8.31 5.38 -23.67
N TYR A 453 7.64 4.87 -22.63
CA TYR A 453 8.16 4.91 -21.26
C TYR A 453 9.51 4.18 -21.15
N HIS A 454 9.60 2.94 -21.64
CA HIS A 454 10.85 2.18 -21.59
C HIS A 454 11.96 2.80 -22.46
N LYS A 455 11.60 3.38 -23.61
CA LYS A 455 12.50 4.14 -24.48
C LYS A 455 13.11 5.36 -23.78
N VAL A 456 12.30 6.17 -23.10
CA VAL A 456 12.81 7.28 -22.28
C VAL A 456 13.68 6.77 -21.13
N GLN A 457 13.28 5.68 -20.46
CA GLN A 457 14.04 5.07 -19.36
C GLN A 457 15.42 4.59 -19.83
N ARG A 458 15.53 3.95 -21.00
CA ARG A 458 16.80 3.58 -21.65
C ARG A 458 17.66 4.79 -21.95
N LEU A 459 17.13 5.76 -22.71
CA LEU A 459 17.87 6.95 -23.13
C LEU A 459 18.44 7.72 -21.93
N MET A 460 17.66 7.86 -20.85
CA MET A 460 18.14 8.48 -19.61
C MET A 460 19.21 7.64 -18.90
N ARG A 461 19.06 6.30 -18.87
CA ARG A 461 20.06 5.37 -18.30
C ARG A 461 21.39 5.47 -19.03
N GLU A 462 21.38 5.44 -20.37
CA GLU A 462 22.61 5.48 -21.16
C GLU A 462 23.33 6.84 -21.06
N VAL A 463 22.60 7.95 -21.06
CA VAL A 463 23.17 9.30 -20.80
C VAL A 463 23.84 9.38 -19.41
N MET A 464 23.29 8.71 -18.40
CA MET A 464 23.88 8.61 -17.06
C MET A 464 25.11 7.69 -17.03
N LEU A 465 25.07 6.52 -17.70
CA LEU A 465 26.19 5.57 -17.78
C LEU A 465 27.37 6.15 -18.57
N ALA A 466 27.10 6.86 -19.65
CA ALA A 466 28.09 7.59 -20.46
C ALA A 466 28.66 8.84 -19.76
N LYS A 467 28.20 9.17 -18.55
CA LYS A 467 28.64 10.32 -17.73
C LYS A 467 28.55 11.68 -18.45
N GLN A 468 27.62 11.83 -19.40
CA GLN A 468 27.44 13.08 -20.15
C GLN A 468 26.84 14.23 -19.30
N MET A 469 26.45 13.98 -18.05
CA MET A 469 25.90 14.99 -17.14
C MET A 469 26.84 15.30 -15.96
N ASN A 470 27.12 16.60 -15.78
CA ASN A 470 28.00 17.10 -14.72
C ASN A 470 27.41 16.97 -13.30
N LYS A 471 26.08 16.94 -13.14
CA LYS A 471 25.38 16.85 -11.86
C LYS A 471 24.07 16.07 -12.01
N ILE A 472 23.80 15.14 -11.10
CA ILE A 472 22.55 14.39 -11.01
C ILE A 472 21.81 14.83 -9.74
N PRO A 473 20.56 15.32 -9.81
CA PRO A 473 19.82 15.76 -8.63
C PRO A 473 19.37 14.57 -7.78
N GLN A 474 19.89 14.45 -6.56
CA GLN A 474 19.53 13.39 -5.61
C GLN A 474 18.29 13.77 -4.79
N ILE A 475 17.13 13.85 -5.44
CA ILE A 475 15.83 14.10 -4.79
C ILE A 475 15.13 12.76 -4.56
N THR A 476 15.43 12.11 -3.43
CA THR A 476 14.83 10.83 -3.04
C THR A 476 14.02 10.97 -1.75
N ALA A 477 12.91 10.24 -1.66
CA ALA A 477 12.23 10.04 -0.39
C ALA A 477 13.14 9.24 0.55
N ARG A 478 13.22 9.65 1.83
CA ARG A 478 14.05 8.96 2.85
C ARG A 478 13.42 7.68 3.39
N SER A 479 12.20 7.36 2.95
CA SER A 479 11.43 6.20 3.36
C SER A 479 10.77 5.55 2.14
N PHE A 480 10.52 4.25 2.23
CA PHE A 480 9.82 3.45 1.24
C PHE A 480 8.82 2.52 1.94
N PRO A 481 7.71 2.14 1.30
CA PRO A 481 6.73 1.25 1.90
C PRO A 481 7.30 -0.18 2.04
N VAL A 482 7.07 -0.80 3.19
CA VAL A 482 7.45 -2.19 3.50
C VAL A 482 6.24 -2.87 4.15
N LEU A 483 6.09 -4.18 3.91
CA LEU A 483 5.07 -4.98 4.60
C LEU A 483 5.45 -5.13 6.08
N GLN A 484 4.45 -5.06 6.96
CA GLN A 484 4.61 -5.23 8.40
C GLN A 484 3.86 -6.50 8.84
N ALA A 485 4.46 -7.26 9.77
CA ALA A 485 3.81 -8.43 10.36
C ALA A 485 2.50 -8.03 11.06
N ASN A 486 1.44 -8.78 10.77
CA ASN A 486 0.12 -8.65 11.36
C ASN A 486 -0.12 -9.83 12.30
N TYR A 487 -0.77 -9.60 13.44
CA TYR A 487 -1.09 -10.64 14.41
C TYR A 487 -2.48 -10.44 14.98
N THR A 488 -3.15 -11.53 15.35
CA THR A 488 -4.50 -11.46 15.92
C THR A 488 -4.44 -11.16 17.42
N GLY A 489 -5.54 -10.61 17.97
CA GLY A 489 -5.65 -10.38 19.41
C GLY A 489 -5.79 -11.70 20.16
N SER A 490 -5.04 -11.87 21.25
CA SER A 490 -5.07 -13.08 22.09
C SER A 490 -6.30 -13.18 23.01
N ILE A 491 -7.03 -12.08 23.21
CA ILE A 491 -8.25 -12.05 24.03
C ILE A 491 -9.40 -12.69 23.24
N PRO A 492 -10.06 -13.75 23.76
CA PRO A 492 -11.15 -14.42 23.06
C PRO A 492 -12.38 -13.51 22.93
N VAL A 493 -13.09 -13.64 21.80
CA VAL A 493 -14.30 -12.85 21.53
C VAL A 493 -15.48 -13.35 22.35
N VAL A 494 -15.97 -12.52 23.28
CA VAL A 494 -17.21 -12.78 24.03
C VAL A 494 -18.41 -12.67 23.10
N ARG A 495 -18.97 -13.81 22.69
CA ARG A 495 -20.18 -13.86 21.86
C ARG A 495 -21.42 -13.84 22.76
N THR A 496 -22.04 -12.67 22.91
CA THR A 496 -23.35 -12.57 23.56
C THR A 496 -24.42 -13.26 22.68
N VAL A 497 -24.79 -14.48 23.05
CA VAL A 497 -25.92 -15.17 22.40
C VAL A 497 -27.19 -14.39 22.73
N GLN A 498 -27.64 -13.55 21.80
CA GLN A 498 -28.95 -12.90 21.93
C GLN A 498 -30.03 -13.97 21.87
N ALA A 499 -30.50 -14.40 23.05
CA ALA A 499 -31.66 -15.25 23.22
C ALA A 499 -32.93 -14.48 22.82
N ARG A 500 -33.10 -14.21 21.52
CA ARG A 500 -34.35 -13.75 20.94
C ARG A 500 -35.40 -14.84 21.14
N LYS A 501 -36.08 -14.80 22.29
CA LYS A 501 -37.29 -15.58 22.54
C LYS A 501 -38.26 -15.28 21.40
N LYS A 502 -38.41 -16.22 20.45
CA LYS A 502 -39.44 -16.16 19.42
C LYS A 502 -40.78 -16.07 20.15
N LYS A 503 -41.39 -14.88 20.16
CA LYS A 503 -42.78 -14.71 20.59
C LYS A 503 -43.65 -15.39 19.54
N TYR A 504 -43.94 -16.67 19.73
CA TYR A 504 -45.09 -17.30 19.07
C TYR A 504 -46.32 -16.49 19.47
N LYS A 505 -46.96 -15.82 18.51
CA LYS A 505 -48.34 -15.37 18.69
C LYS A 505 -49.20 -16.62 18.83
N LYS A 506 -50.05 -16.64 19.85
CA LYS A 506 -51.20 -17.55 19.91
C LYS A 506 -52.26 -17.08 18.91
#